data_AF-A0AAW0KAR6-F1
#
_entry.id   AF-A0AAW0KAR6-F1
#
_cell.length_a   1.000
_cell.length_b   1.000
_cell.length_c   1.000
_cell.angle_alpha   90.00
_cell.angle_beta   90.00
_cell.angle_gamma   90.00
#
_symmetry.space_group_name_H-M   'P 1'
#
loop_
_entity.id
_entity.type
_entity.pdbx_description
1 polymer ?
#
loop_
_entity_poly.entity_id
_entity_poly.type
_entity_poly.pdbx_seq_one_letter_code
_entity_poly.pdbx_strand_id
1 'polypeptide(L)'
;VIIGSQDLKANHAIRQHVDIVSENQKYNKLVKLLEDIMDGSRILIFMDTKKGCNQITRQLRMDGWPALSIHGDKSQAERDWVL
;
A
#
# COMPACT_ATOMS: atom_id res chain seq x y z
N VAL A 1 -17.76 -1.70 -18.14
CA VAL A 1 -17.12 -0.60 -17.38
C VAL A 1 -16.23 0.16 -18.35
N ILE A 2 -16.47 1.45 -18.55
CA ILE A 2 -15.67 2.31 -19.44
C ILE A 2 -14.68 3.07 -18.54
N ILE A 3 -13.38 2.88 -18.77
CA ILE A 3 -12.32 3.62 -18.07
C ILE A 3 -12.22 5.01 -18.73
N GLY A 4 -12.54 6.08 -17.99
CA GLY A 4 -12.40 7.47 -18.44
C GLY A 4 -13.69 8.29 -18.57
N SER A 5 -14.85 7.77 -18.18
CA SER A 5 -16.08 8.59 -18.08
C SER A 5 -15.96 9.63 -16.95
N GLN A 6 -16.44 10.86 -17.17
CA GLN A 6 -16.51 11.92 -16.16
C GLN A 6 -17.45 11.57 -14.98
N ASP A 7 -18.30 10.56 -15.15
CA ASP A 7 -19.11 9.97 -14.08
C ASP A 7 -18.33 8.92 -13.28
N LEU A 8 -17.01 9.06 -13.16
CA LEU A 8 -16.18 8.25 -12.27
C LEU A 8 -16.51 8.63 -10.82
N LYS A 9 -17.68 8.23 -10.33
CA LYS A 9 -18.00 8.33 -8.92
C LYS A 9 -17.18 7.27 -8.20
N ALA A 10 -16.32 7.73 -7.29
CA ALA A 10 -15.68 6.82 -6.36
C ALA A 10 -16.76 5.99 -5.68
N ASN A 11 -16.57 4.67 -5.64
CA ASN A 11 -17.58 3.74 -5.17
C ASN A 11 -18.09 4.16 -3.77
N HIS A 12 -19.39 4.42 -3.66
CA HIS A 12 -20.00 4.91 -2.41
C HIS A 12 -19.89 3.92 -1.24
N ALA A 13 -19.65 2.62 -1.53
CA ALA A 13 -19.37 1.62 -0.52
C ALA A 13 -17.94 1.70 0.05
N ILE A 14 -17.04 2.49 -0.57
CA ILE A 14 -15.66 2.68 -0.13
C ILE A 14 -15.54 4.02 0.58
N ARG A 15 -15.34 3.96 1.90
CA ARG A 15 -14.99 5.13 2.70
C ARG A 15 -13.57 5.57 2.35
N GLN A 16 -13.40 6.83 1.97
CA GLN A 16 -12.11 7.40 1.58
C GLN A 16 -11.66 8.45 2.60
N HIS A 17 -10.40 8.35 3.00
CA HIS A 17 -9.74 9.31 3.89
C HIS A 17 -8.53 9.89 3.16
N VAL A 18 -8.41 11.21 3.15
CA VAL A 18 -7.30 11.92 2.50
C VAL A 18 -6.59 12.77 3.53
N ASP A 19 -5.28 12.59 3.61
CA ASP A 19 -4.42 13.29 4.55
C ASP A 19 -3.32 14.03 3.81
N ILE A 20 -3.15 15.31 4.14
CA ILE A 20 -2.07 16.14 3.59
C ILE A 20 -0.88 16.03 4.53
N VAL A 21 0.21 15.42 4.06
CA VAL A 21 1.44 15.20 4.83
C VAL A 21 2.67 15.46 3.97
N SER A 22 3.78 15.84 4.60
CA SER A 22 5.08 15.88 3.92
C SER A 22 5.65 14.47 3.75
N GLU A 23 6.56 14.27 2.79
CA GLU A 23 7.14 12.96 2.47
C GLU A 23 7.76 12.26 3.69
N ASN A 24 8.49 13.00 4.52
CA ASN A 24 9.13 12.47 5.73
C ASN A 24 8.13 12.04 6.84
N GLN A 25 6.87 12.47 6.76
CA GLN A 25 5.83 12.10 7.73
C GLN A 25 5.07 10.84 7.31
N LYS A 26 5.10 10.46 6.02
CA LYS A 26 4.30 9.36 5.47
C LYS A 26 4.54 8.04 6.19
N TYR A 27 5.79 7.70 6.48
CA TYR A 27 6.12 6.43 7.11
C TYR A 27 5.53 6.32 8.52
N ASN A 28 5.78 7.31 9.37
CA ASN A 28 5.26 7.33 10.73
C ASN A 28 3.73 7.33 10.76
N LYS A 29 3.08 8.00 9.78
CA LYS A 29 1.63 7.98 9.65
C LYS A 29 1.11 6.61 9.21
N LEU A 30 1.79 5.95 8.28
CA LEU A 30 1.47 4.59 7.85
C LEU A 30 1.53 3.61 9.03
N VAL A 31 2.60 3.66 9.84
CA VAL A 31 2.74 2.76 11.00
C VAL A 31 1.59 2.95 11.98
N LYS A 32 1.26 4.20 12.35
CA LYS A 32 0.10 4.50 13.21
C LYS A 32 -1.21 3.98 12.62
N LEU A 33 -1.42 4.18 11.32
CA LEU A 33 -2.60 3.66 10.65
C LEU A 33 -2.67 2.13 10.73
N LEU A 34 -1.55 1.43 10.52
CA LEU A 34 -1.47 -0.01 10.65
C LEU A 34 -1.74 -0.49 12.08
N GLU A 35 -1.23 0.21 13.09
CA GLU A 35 -1.53 -0.08 14.51
C GLU A 35 -3.04 0.04 14.80
N ASP A 36 -3.72 1.02 14.20
CA ASP A 36 -5.15 1.26 14.43
C ASP A 36 -6.05 0.26 13.67
N ILE A 37 -5.65 -0.20 12.48
CA ILE A 37 -6.52 -1.00 11.58
C ILE A 37 -6.14 -2.47 11.46
N MET A 38 -4.97 -2.89 11.94
CA MET A 38 -4.53 -4.27 11.79
C MET A 38 -5.31 -5.21 12.70
N ASP A 39 -6.29 -5.89 12.13
CA ASP A 39 -7.13 -6.89 12.79
C ASP A 39 -6.99 -8.29 12.17
N GLY A 40 -5.99 -8.49 11.31
CA GLY A 40 -5.80 -9.70 10.50
C GLY A 40 -6.37 -9.59 9.08
N SER A 41 -7.04 -8.49 8.74
CA SER A 41 -7.46 -8.20 7.37
C SER A 41 -6.29 -8.02 6.41
N ARG A 42 -6.52 -8.30 5.12
CA ARG A 42 -5.54 -8.07 4.06
C ARG A 42 -5.49 -6.58 3.70
N ILE A 43 -4.29 -6.02 3.69
CA ILE A 43 -4.02 -4.61 3.38
C ILE A 43 -3.15 -4.53 2.12
N LEU A 44 -3.52 -3.64 1.18
CA LEU A 44 -2.74 -3.35 -0.02
C LEU A 44 -2.26 -1.91 -0.01
N ILE A 45 -0.94 -1.72 -0.08
CA ILE A 45 -0.29 -0.40 -0.07
C ILE A 45 0.32 -0.14 -1.45
N PHE A 46 -0.13 0.92 -2.11
CA PHE A 46 0.41 1.32 -3.41
C PHE A 46 1.57 2.30 -3.24
N MET A 47 2.59 2.13 -4.08
CA MET A 47 3.78 2.98 -4.12
C MET A 47 4.03 3.44 -5.56
N ASP A 48 4.64 4.62 -5.71
CA ASP A 48 4.92 5.24 -7.01
C ASP A 48 6.05 4.53 -7.79
N THR A 49 7.02 3.99 -7.06
CA THR A 49 8.26 3.44 -7.62
C THR A 49 8.57 2.07 -7.04
N LYS A 50 9.20 1.23 -7.87
CA LYS A 50 9.69 -0.11 -7.48
C LYS A 50 10.68 -0.02 -6.32
N LYS A 51 11.58 0.98 -6.37
CA LYS A 51 12.57 1.25 -5.33
C LYS A 51 11.89 1.64 -4.01
N GLY A 52 10.91 2.55 -4.05
CA GLY A 52 10.14 2.95 -2.87
C GLY A 52 9.40 1.76 -2.24
N CYS A 53 8.80 0.90 -3.06
CA CYS A 53 8.13 -0.32 -2.61
C CYS A 53 9.08 -1.24 -1.82
N ASN A 54 10.29 -1.49 -2.33
CA ASN A 54 11.29 -2.30 -1.62
C ASN A 54 11.79 -1.64 -0.33
N GLN A 55 12.03 -0.33 -0.35
CA GLN A 55 12.49 0.41 0.83
C GLN A 55 11.46 0.35 1.97
N ILE A 56 10.20 0.63 1.67
CA ILE A 56 9.10 0.58 2.64
C ILE A 56 8.87 -0.84 3.15
N THR A 57 8.90 -1.84 2.26
CA THR A 57 8.73 -3.25 2.67
C THR A 57 9.85 -3.70 3.62
N ARG A 58 11.11 -3.30 3.34
CA ARG A 58 12.23 -3.59 4.23
C ARG A 58 12.05 -2.91 5.60
N GLN A 59 11.67 -1.64 5.62
CA GLN A 59 11.47 -0.90 6.87
C GLN A 59 10.34 -1.52 7.70
N LEU A 60 9.19 -1.82 7.08
CA LEU A 60 8.08 -2.51 7.75
C LEU A 60 8.51 -3.84 8.37
N ARG A 61 9.30 -4.66 7.65
CA ARG A 61 9.84 -5.91 8.19
C ARG A 61 10.82 -5.70 9.35
N MET A 62 11.66 -4.67 9.30
CA MET A 62 12.57 -4.31 10.41
C MET A 62 11.78 -3.92 11.65
N ASP A 63 10.65 -3.24 11.46
CA ASP A 63 9.74 -2.83 12.53
C ASP A 63 8.79 -3.98 12.97
N GLY A 64 8.97 -5.19 12.45
CA GLY A 64 8.25 -6.41 12.86
C GLY A 64 6.96 -6.70 12.09
N TRP A 65 6.62 -5.90 11.07
CA TRP A 65 5.39 -6.08 10.29
C TRP A 65 5.54 -7.15 9.21
N PRO A 66 4.53 -8.03 9.03
CA PRO A 66 4.51 -9.00 7.95
C PRO A 66 4.17 -8.32 6.61
N ALA A 67 5.20 -7.85 5.90
CA ALA A 67 5.04 -7.14 4.63
C ALA A 67 5.73 -7.85 3.46
N LEU A 68 5.10 -7.85 2.29
CA LEU A 68 5.62 -8.36 1.02
C LEU A 68 5.52 -7.27 -0.06
N SER A 69 6.36 -7.32 -1.09
CA SER A 69 6.32 -6.38 -2.23
C SER A 69 6.11 -7.08 -3.56
N ILE A 70 5.30 -6.46 -4.43
CA ILE A 70 5.13 -6.85 -5.83
C ILE A 70 5.48 -5.65 -6.70
N HIS A 71 6.37 -5.85 -7.67
CA HIS A 71 6.68 -4.85 -8.69
C HIS A 71 7.26 -5.51 -9.95
N GLY A 72 7.41 -4.73 -11.03
CA GLY A 72 7.88 -5.22 -12.34
C GLY A 72 9.23 -5.94 -12.33
N ASP A 73 10.14 -5.60 -11.41
CA ASP A 73 11.46 -6.27 -11.32
C ASP A 73 11.47 -7.56 -10.48
N LYS A 74 10.34 -7.92 -9.85
CA LYS A 74 10.21 -9.23 -9.17
C LYS A 74 10.02 -10.33 -10.20
N SER A 75 10.64 -11.49 -9.95
CA SER A 75 10.44 -12.69 -10.77
C SER A 75 8.98 -13.13 -10.72
N GLN A 76 8.48 -13.83 -11.74
CA GLN A 76 7.09 -14.29 -11.75
C GLN A 76 6.80 -15.23 -10.56
N ALA A 77 7.75 -16.10 -10.21
CA ALA A 77 7.64 -16.95 -9.02
C ALA A 77 7.50 -16.15 -7.72
N GLU A 78 8.24 -15.04 -7.56
CA GLU A 78 8.06 -14.15 -6.41
C GLU A 78 6.69 -13.46 -6.42
N ARG A 79 6.15 -13.11 -7.59
CA ARG A 79 4.80 -12.50 -7.68
C ARG A 79 3.71 -13.49 -7.29
N ASP A 80 3.81 -14.72 -7.79
CA ASP A 80 2.83 -15.78 -7.53
C ASP A 80 2.83 -16.21 -6.06
N TRP A 81 3.96 -16.11 -5.36
CA TRP A 81 4.05 -16.43 -3.93
C TRP A 81 3.43 -15.36 -3.01
N VAL A 82 3.33 -14.11 -3.48
CA VAL A 82 2.81 -12.99 -2.67
C VAL A 82 1.28 -12.85 -2.78
N LEU A 83 0.68 -13.37 -3.85
CA LEU A 83 -0.77 -13.32 -4.13
C LEU A 83 -1.53 -14.50 -3.49
#